data_AF-A0A136IK96-F1
#
_entry.id   AF-A0A136IK96-F1
#
_cell.length_a   1.000
_cell.length_b   1.000
_cell.length_c   1.000
_cell.angle_alpha   90.00
_cell.angle_beta   90.00
_cell.angle_gamma   90.00
#
_symmetry.space_group_name_H-M   'P 1'
#
loop_
_entity.id
_entity.type
_entity.pdbx_description
1 polymer ?
#
loop_
_entity_poly.entity_id
_entity_poly.type
_entity_poly.pdbx_seq_one_letter_code
_entity_poly.pdbx_strand_id
1 'polypeptide(L)'
;MEEDVERLREQAATLDSDDTSWDLVAQSDGKEIYTSEWKEEHQTVVNTFITIFGPIAKSHAQDRGTRISRALHRNLTWMKKGQMKTKDRTICWLIPCIRRAGSAPIVERAFEGQAQGHPVSWRNAVFLPERSELRLIEGTIKFIGFTFELAQTESYPSRE
;
A
#
# COMPACT_ATOMS: atom_id res chain seq x y z
N MET A 1 -13.00 5.14 -14.27
CA MET A 1 -12.74 4.38 -13.01
C MET A 1 -12.40 2.93 -13.31
N GLU A 2 -13.30 2.12 -13.90
CA GLU A 2 -12.97 0.70 -14.19
C GLU A 2 -11.83 0.55 -15.22
N GLU A 3 -11.84 1.33 -16.30
CA GLU A 3 -10.74 1.39 -17.28
C GLU A 3 -9.42 1.89 -16.66
N ASP A 4 -9.47 2.87 -15.74
CA ASP A 4 -8.28 3.39 -15.08
C ASP A 4 -7.68 2.37 -14.10
N VAL A 5 -8.52 1.61 -13.40
CA VAL A 5 -8.12 0.50 -12.52
C VAL A 5 -7.49 -0.62 -13.34
N GLU A 6 -8.04 -0.91 -14.52
CA GLU A 6 -7.50 -1.91 -15.42
C GLU A 6 -6.14 -1.49 -16.00
N ARG A 7 -5.98 -0.22 -16.40
CA ARG A 7 -4.69 0.34 -16.81
C ARG A 7 -3.66 0.33 -15.68
N LEU A 8 -4.06 0.73 -14.47
CA LEU A 8 -3.20 0.68 -13.30
C LEU A 8 -2.68 -0.74 -13.07
N ARG A 9 -3.55 -1.74 -13.21
CA ARG A 9 -3.22 -3.15 -13.06
C ARG A 9 -2.18 -3.59 -14.08
N GLU A 10 -2.40 -3.32 -15.36
CA GLU A 10 -1.46 -3.70 -16.43
C GLU A 10 -0.08 -3.11 -16.17
N GLN A 11 -0.02 -1.83 -15.78
CA GLN A 11 1.23 -1.15 -15.45
C GLN A 11 1.88 -1.71 -14.16
N ALA A 12 1.10 -2.06 -13.14
CA ALA A 12 1.65 -2.67 -11.93
C ALA A 12 2.17 -4.10 -12.19
N ALA A 13 1.52 -4.83 -13.11
CA ALA A 13 1.91 -6.19 -13.50
C ALA A 13 3.23 -6.24 -14.27
N THR A 14 3.60 -5.19 -15.02
CA THR A 14 4.91 -5.15 -15.71
C THR A 14 6.08 -5.06 -14.72
N LEU A 15 5.84 -4.54 -13.51
CA LEU A 15 6.82 -4.44 -12.43
C LEU A 15 7.04 -5.76 -11.68
N ASP A 16 6.21 -6.76 -11.93
CA ASP A 16 6.41 -8.13 -11.45
C ASP A 16 7.40 -8.92 -12.34
N SER A 17 8.39 -8.24 -12.92
CA SER A 17 9.48 -8.90 -13.65
C SER A 17 10.53 -9.48 -12.69
N ASP A 18 11.22 -10.53 -13.14
CA ASP A 18 12.31 -11.16 -12.40
C ASP A 18 13.63 -10.34 -12.49
N ASP A 19 13.71 -9.39 -13.42
CA ASP A 19 14.90 -8.57 -13.70
C ASP A 19 15.09 -7.41 -12.69
N THR A 20 14.21 -7.27 -11.70
CA THR A 20 14.36 -6.25 -10.67
C THR A 20 15.36 -6.73 -9.62
N SER A 21 16.42 -5.95 -9.38
CA SER A 21 17.34 -6.20 -8.26
C SER A 21 16.65 -5.89 -6.93
N TRP A 22 16.84 -6.76 -5.94
CA TRP A 22 16.17 -6.70 -4.65
C TRP A 22 17.16 -6.69 -3.49
N ASP A 23 17.14 -5.61 -2.72
CA ASP A 23 17.94 -5.44 -1.52
C ASP A 23 17.13 -5.83 -0.29
N LEU A 24 17.67 -6.71 0.53
CA LEU A 24 17.05 -7.09 1.80
C LEU A 24 17.14 -5.94 2.79
N VAL A 25 16.01 -5.37 3.19
CA VAL A 25 15.95 -4.23 4.12
C VAL A 25 15.52 -4.60 5.52
N ALA A 26 14.87 -5.75 5.69
CA ALA A 26 14.52 -6.27 7.00
C ALA A 26 14.54 -7.80 7.01
N GLN A 27 15.37 -8.37 7.88
CA GLN A 27 15.40 -9.80 8.18
C GLN A 27 15.41 -10.01 9.70
N SER A 28 14.33 -10.56 10.24
CA SER A 28 14.20 -10.94 11.66
C SER A 28 13.03 -11.92 11.83
N ASP A 29 13.21 -13.02 12.56
CA ASP A 29 12.17 -14.00 12.95
C ASP A 29 10.90 -14.02 12.07
N GLY A 30 11.00 -14.67 10.90
CA GLY A 30 9.87 -14.85 9.98
C GLY A 30 9.51 -13.62 9.12
N LYS A 31 10.29 -12.54 9.16
CA LYS A 31 10.15 -11.36 8.29
C LYS A 31 11.29 -11.31 7.28
N GLU A 32 10.93 -11.30 5.99
CA GLU A 32 11.81 -11.12 4.84
C GLU A 32 11.16 -10.07 3.92
N ILE A 33 11.60 -8.81 4.08
CA ILE A 33 11.17 -7.69 3.24
C ILE A 33 12.36 -7.19 2.43
N TYR A 34 12.14 -7.11 1.13
CA TYR A 34 13.09 -6.58 0.17
C TYR A 34 12.56 -5.29 -0.44
N THR A 35 13.45 -4.43 -0.89
CA THR A 35 13.13 -3.24 -1.69
C THR A 35 13.98 -3.19 -2.94
N SER A 36 13.48 -2.57 -3.99
CA SER A 36 14.30 -2.20 -5.15
C SER A 36 14.65 -0.72 -5.13
N GLU A 37 15.54 -0.29 -6.02
CA GLU A 37 15.67 1.13 -6.36
C GLU A 37 14.39 1.69 -7.01
N TRP A 38 14.22 3.00 -6.92
CA TRP A 38 13.12 3.70 -7.59
C TRP A 38 13.40 3.87 -9.08
N LYS A 39 12.44 3.50 -9.93
CA LYS A 39 12.50 3.64 -11.39
C LYS A 39 11.36 4.51 -11.91
N GLU A 40 11.53 5.08 -13.09
CA GLU A 40 10.53 5.95 -13.73
C GLU A 40 9.18 5.25 -13.94
N GLU A 41 9.21 3.96 -14.30
CA GLU A 41 8.04 3.10 -14.43
C GLU A 41 7.19 3.01 -13.14
N HIS A 42 7.80 3.13 -11.96
CA HIS A 42 7.08 3.20 -10.70
C HIS A 42 6.24 4.49 -10.62
N GLN A 43 6.79 5.63 -11.05
CA GLN A 43 6.13 6.93 -11.01
C GLN A 43 4.83 6.94 -11.85
N THR A 44 4.82 6.24 -12.98
CA THR A 44 3.61 6.11 -13.81
C THR A 44 2.49 5.38 -13.07
N VAL A 45 2.80 4.25 -12.42
CA VAL A 45 1.83 3.50 -11.60
C VAL A 45 1.31 4.36 -10.44
N VAL A 46 2.23 5.07 -9.78
CA VAL A 46 1.92 6.00 -8.67
C VAL A 46 0.93 7.08 -9.09
N ASN A 47 1.17 7.75 -10.22
CA ASN A 47 0.34 8.85 -10.69
C ASN A 47 -1.07 8.38 -11.04
N THR A 48 -1.17 7.24 -11.72
CA THR A 48 -2.47 6.60 -12.02
C THR A 48 -3.20 6.24 -10.72
N PHE A 49 -2.50 5.69 -9.74
CA PHE A 49 -3.09 5.34 -8.45
C PHE A 49 -3.61 6.57 -7.69
N ILE A 50 -2.83 7.65 -7.60
CA ILE A 50 -3.24 8.88 -6.91
C ILE A 50 -4.52 9.47 -7.55
N THR A 51 -4.63 9.39 -8.88
CA THR A 51 -5.83 9.85 -9.60
C THR A 51 -7.08 9.04 -9.19
N ILE A 52 -6.95 7.73 -9.02
CA ILE A 52 -8.07 6.82 -8.71
C ILE A 52 -8.42 6.85 -7.22
N PHE A 53 -7.42 6.68 -6.35
CA PHE A 53 -7.61 6.41 -4.92
C PHE A 53 -7.27 7.61 -4.02
N GLY A 54 -6.60 8.64 -4.55
CA GLY A 54 -6.29 9.87 -3.81
C GLY A 54 -7.54 10.57 -3.22
N PRO A 55 -8.67 10.69 -3.94
CA PRO A 55 -9.90 11.21 -3.37
C PRO A 55 -10.43 10.39 -2.19
N ILE A 56 -10.32 9.06 -2.25
CA ILE A 56 -10.75 8.16 -1.17
C ILE A 56 -9.87 8.37 0.08
N ALA A 57 -8.55 8.46 -0.10
CA ALA A 57 -7.63 8.75 1.00
C ALA A 57 -7.90 10.11 1.65
N LYS A 58 -8.26 11.14 0.85
CA LYS A 58 -8.63 12.47 1.37
C LYS A 58 -9.95 12.42 2.14
N SER A 59 -10.99 11.76 1.62
CA SER A 59 -12.26 11.59 2.32
C SER A 59 -12.05 10.90 3.67
N HIS A 60 -11.29 9.80 3.69
CA HIS A 60 -11.00 9.08 4.93
C HIS A 60 -10.30 9.94 5.99
N ALA A 61 -9.34 10.78 5.57
CA ALA A 61 -8.69 11.71 6.49
C ALA A 61 -9.69 12.75 7.06
N GLN A 62 -10.52 13.33 6.18
CA GLN A 62 -11.52 14.34 6.55
C GLN A 62 -12.58 13.80 7.52
N ASP A 63 -13.09 12.59 7.28
CA ASP A 63 -14.10 11.94 8.14
C ASP A 63 -13.59 11.72 9.58
N ARG A 64 -12.27 11.73 9.77
CA ARG A 64 -11.60 11.59 11.07
C ARG A 64 -11.10 12.91 11.65
N GLY A 65 -11.47 14.05 11.08
CA GLY A 65 -11.00 15.37 11.52
C GLY A 65 -9.49 15.57 11.29
N THR A 66 -8.92 14.85 10.33
CA THR A 66 -7.52 14.95 9.96
C THR A 66 -7.36 15.42 8.51
N ARG A 67 -6.15 15.80 8.14
CA ARG A 67 -5.75 16.07 6.75
C ARG A 67 -4.46 15.34 6.41
N ILE A 68 -4.30 14.98 5.15
CA ILE A 68 -3.01 14.50 4.64
C ILE A 68 -2.02 15.68 4.70
N SER A 69 -0.99 15.57 5.54
CA SER A 69 0.08 16.57 5.64
C SER A 69 1.22 16.28 4.68
N ARG A 70 1.48 15.00 4.41
CA ARG A 70 2.58 14.55 3.55
C ARG A 70 2.23 13.23 2.87
N ALA A 71 2.66 13.09 1.62
CA ALA A 71 2.71 11.81 0.92
C ALA A 71 4.16 11.34 0.83
N LEU A 72 4.40 10.09 1.21
CA LEU A 72 5.68 9.41 1.16
C LEU A 72 5.55 8.19 0.27
N HIS A 73 6.28 8.19 -0.85
CA HIS A 73 6.41 7.02 -1.69
C HIS A 73 7.32 6.00 -1.00
N ARG A 74 6.92 4.72 -1.05
CA ARG A 74 7.83 3.62 -0.76
C ARG A 74 8.31 3.05 -2.07
N ASN A 75 9.59 2.68 -2.14
CA ASN A 75 10.12 1.88 -3.24
C ASN A 75 9.26 0.62 -3.45
N LEU A 76 9.46 -0.04 -4.61
CA LEU A 76 8.87 -1.36 -4.83
C LEU A 76 9.29 -2.25 -3.67
N THR A 77 8.31 -2.82 -2.99
CA THR A 77 8.50 -3.63 -1.79
C THR A 77 8.11 -5.06 -2.14
N TRP A 78 9.04 -5.99 -2.01
CA TRP A 78 8.77 -7.41 -2.18
C TRP A 78 8.68 -8.08 -0.82
N MET A 79 7.55 -8.75 -0.59
CA MET A 79 7.29 -9.51 0.62
C MET A 79 7.29 -10.99 0.27
N LYS A 80 8.27 -11.70 0.81
CA LYS A 80 8.35 -13.17 0.74
C LYS A 80 7.80 -13.82 1.99
N LYS A 81 8.05 -13.20 3.15
CA LYS A 81 7.46 -13.54 4.46
C LYS A 81 7.39 -12.29 5.33
N GLY A 82 6.40 -12.22 6.22
CA GLY A 82 6.38 -11.22 7.28
C GLY A 82 5.25 -10.22 7.18
N GLN A 83 5.49 -9.02 7.71
CA GLN A 83 4.44 -8.03 7.95
C GLN A 83 4.90 -6.58 7.75
N MET A 84 3.97 -5.75 7.31
CA MET A 84 4.08 -4.29 7.30
C MET A 84 3.10 -3.70 8.29
N LYS A 85 3.53 -2.66 9.01
CA LYS A 85 2.71 -1.96 10.00
C LYS A 85 2.61 -0.49 9.66
N THR A 86 1.45 0.10 9.92
CA THR A 86 1.29 1.54 10.02
C THR A 86 1.42 1.96 11.48
N LYS A 87 1.89 3.20 11.70
CA LYS A 87 1.97 3.81 13.03
C LYS A 87 0.81 4.78 13.22
N ASP A 88 0.75 5.44 14.36
CA ASP A 88 -0.15 6.57 14.60
C ASP A 88 0.01 7.63 13.51
N ARG A 89 -1.10 8.29 13.15
CA ARG A 89 -1.14 9.37 12.15
C ARG A 89 -0.54 8.98 10.80
N THR A 90 -0.57 7.69 10.48
CA THR A 90 -0.01 7.14 9.27
C THR A 90 -1.00 6.18 8.65
N ILE A 91 -1.42 6.45 7.42
CA ILE A 91 -2.19 5.50 6.61
C ILE A 91 -1.34 5.02 5.45
N CYS A 92 -1.62 3.82 4.95
CA CYS A 92 -0.87 3.24 3.84
C CYS A 92 -1.80 2.64 2.79
N TRP A 93 -1.44 2.83 1.53
CA TRP A 93 -2.04 2.14 0.41
C TRP A 93 -0.97 1.32 -0.30
N LEU A 94 -1.33 0.10 -0.69
CA LEU A 94 -0.42 -0.82 -1.36
C LEU A 94 -1.06 -1.31 -2.65
N ILE A 95 -0.36 -1.15 -3.76
CA ILE A 95 -0.78 -1.62 -5.07
C ILE A 95 -0.14 -2.98 -5.30
N PRO A 96 -0.91 -4.07 -5.38
CA PRO A 96 -0.39 -5.38 -5.72
C PRO A 96 0.17 -5.39 -7.15
N CYS A 97 1.43 -5.81 -7.31
CA CYS A 97 2.04 -6.07 -8.60
C CYS A 97 1.91 -7.57 -8.89
N ILE A 98 0.80 -7.99 -9.51
CA ILE A 98 0.48 -9.41 -9.79
C ILE A 98 0.29 -9.59 -11.29
N ARG A 99 1.17 -10.37 -11.93
CA ARG A 99 1.15 -10.57 -13.39
C ARG A 99 0.13 -11.57 -13.93
N ARG A 100 -0.32 -12.56 -13.12
CA ARG A 100 -1.14 -13.69 -13.60
C ARG A 100 -2.31 -14.04 -12.69
N ALA A 101 -3.40 -14.50 -13.29
CA ALA A 101 -4.60 -15.04 -12.65
C ALA A 101 -4.40 -16.42 -11.95
N GLY A 102 -3.17 -16.76 -11.55
CA GLY A 102 -2.83 -18.01 -10.85
C GLY A 102 -1.95 -17.82 -9.62
N SER A 103 -1.42 -16.61 -9.40
CA SER A 103 -0.76 -16.25 -8.14
C SER A 103 -1.85 -15.83 -7.16
N ALA A 104 -2.12 -16.65 -6.14
CA ALA A 104 -3.11 -16.38 -5.11
C ALA A 104 -2.46 -16.11 -3.74
N PRO A 105 -1.60 -15.08 -3.62
CA PRO A 105 -1.04 -14.75 -2.32
C PRO A 105 -2.16 -14.39 -1.36
N ILE A 106 -2.08 -14.92 -0.14
CA ILE A 106 -3.05 -14.67 0.91
C ILE A 106 -2.43 -13.67 1.87
N VAL A 107 -3.11 -12.55 2.07
CA VAL A 107 -2.72 -11.57 3.08
C VAL A 107 -3.79 -11.48 4.15
N GLU A 108 -3.34 -11.26 5.37
CA GLU A 108 -4.19 -10.95 6.51
C GLU A 108 -4.06 -9.47 6.82
N ARG A 109 -5.20 -8.78 6.88
CA ARG A 109 -5.28 -7.45 7.47
C ARG A 109 -5.68 -7.61 8.92
N ALA A 110 -4.86 -7.09 9.83
CA ALA A 110 -5.20 -7.02 11.23
C ALA A 110 -5.31 -5.56 11.67
N PHE A 111 -6.45 -5.22 12.24
CA PHE A 111 -6.71 -3.95 12.92
C PHE A 111 -7.29 -4.29 14.29
N GLU A 112 -6.68 -3.79 15.35
CA GLU A 112 -7.19 -3.94 16.73
C GLU A 112 -7.53 -5.39 17.14
N GLY A 113 -6.73 -6.37 16.68
CA GLY A 113 -6.90 -7.78 17.06
C GLY A 113 -7.94 -8.57 16.26
N GLN A 114 -8.63 -7.96 15.29
CA GLN A 114 -9.44 -8.68 14.32
C GLN A 114 -8.60 -8.99 13.08
N ALA A 115 -8.33 -10.29 12.87
CA ALA A 115 -7.59 -10.81 11.74
C ALA A 115 -8.56 -11.42 10.73
N GLN A 116 -8.53 -10.95 9.48
CA GLN A 116 -9.18 -11.65 8.37
C GLN A 116 -8.20 -11.84 7.23
N GLY A 117 -7.92 -13.10 6.92
CA GLY A 117 -7.19 -13.51 5.72
C GLY A 117 -8.08 -13.41 4.50
N HIS A 118 -7.61 -12.69 3.47
CA HIS A 118 -8.30 -12.57 2.19
C HIS A 118 -7.29 -12.80 1.06
N PRO A 119 -7.65 -13.54 0.00
CA PRO A 119 -6.82 -13.58 -1.19
C PRO A 119 -6.65 -12.15 -1.71
N VAL A 120 -5.41 -11.78 -2.04
CA VAL A 120 -5.16 -10.45 -2.61
C VAL A 120 -5.83 -10.38 -3.97
N SER A 121 -6.83 -9.52 -4.10
CA SER A 121 -7.41 -9.21 -5.39
C SER A 121 -6.54 -8.17 -6.08
N TRP A 122 -6.11 -8.50 -7.29
CA TRP A 122 -5.46 -7.57 -8.21
C TRP A 122 -6.33 -6.35 -8.57
N ARG A 123 -7.65 -6.40 -8.34
CA ARG A 123 -8.57 -5.28 -8.59
C ARG A 123 -8.57 -4.22 -7.49
N ASN A 124 -8.17 -4.58 -6.28
CA ASN A 124 -8.35 -3.75 -5.11
C ASN A 124 -7.01 -3.48 -4.44
N ALA A 125 -6.55 -2.23 -4.51
CA ALA A 125 -5.41 -1.80 -3.71
C ALA A 125 -5.71 -2.03 -2.22
N VAL A 126 -4.68 -2.44 -1.48
CA VAL A 126 -4.82 -2.74 -0.05
C VAL A 126 -4.69 -1.43 0.71
N PHE A 127 -5.78 -1.02 1.35
CA PHE A 127 -5.77 0.08 2.31
C PHE A 127 -5.45 -0.42 3.72
N LEU A 128 -4.52 0.27 4.38
CA LEU A 128 -4.11 0.09 5.77
C LEU A 128 -4.38 1.38 6.55
N PRO A 129 -5.37 1.41 7.45
CA PRO A 129 -5.60 2.56 8.32
C PRO A 129 -4.48 2.71 9.36
N GLU A 130 -4.56 3.74 10.19
CA GLU A 130 -3.66 3.93 11.34
C GLU A 130 -3.63 2.69 12.24
N ARG A 131 -2.49 2.38 12.87
CA ARG A 131 -2.33 1.25 13.81
C ARG A 131 -2.78 -0.11 13.27
N SER A 132 -2.64 -0.34 11.98
CA SER A 132 -2.96 -1.62 11.34
C SER A 132 -1.71 -2.34 10.86
N GLU A 133 -1.87 -3.61 10.55
CA GLU A 133 -0.83 -4.41 9.93
C GLU A 133 -1.36 -5.27 8.79
N LEU A 134 -0.48 -5.49 7.81
CA LEU A 134 -0.65 -6.46 6.75
C LEU A 134 0.36 -7.58 6.97
N ARG A 135 -0.11 -8.81 7.02
CA ARG A 135 0.74 -10.02 7.11
C ARG A 135 0.58 -10.86 5.85
N LEU A 136 1.69 -11.37 5.34
CA LEU A 136 1.67 -12.37 4.27
C LEU A 136 1.55 -13.77 4.88
N ILE A 137 0.45 -14.45 4.56
CA ILE A 137 0.12 -15.78 5.07
C ILE A 137 0.63 -16.86 4.12
N GLU A 138 0.42 -16.66 2.81
CA GLU A 138 0.80 -17.63 1.78
C GLU A 138 1.31 -16.94 0.52
N GLY A 139 2.31 -17.56 -0.11
CA GLY A 139 2.89 -17.12 -1.38
C GLY A 139 3.93 -16.01 -1.23
N THR A 140 4.12 -15.24 -2.30
CA THR A 140 4.99 -14.06 -2.34
C THR A 140 4.28 -12.97 -3.10
N ILE A 141 4.54 -11.70 -2.76
CA ILE A 141 3.88 -10.57 -3.41
C ILE A 141 4.77 -9.34 -3.44
N LYS A 142 4.74 -8.64 -4.58
CA LYS A 142 5.35 -7.32 -4.75
C LYS A 142 4.27 -6.25 -4.61
N PHE A 143 4.63 -5.14 -3.98
CA PHE A 143 3.78 -3.97 -3.83
C PHE A 143 4.50 -2.70 -4.22
N ILE A 144 3.78 -1.74 -4.79
CA ILE A 144 4.15 -0.33 -4.66
C ILE A 144 3.37 0.25 -3.48
N GLY A 145 4.08 0.85 -2.52
CA GLY A 145 3.47 1.40 -1.32
C GLY A 145 3.45 2.93 -1.28
N PHE A 146 2.36 3.47 -0.74
CA PHE A 146 2.18 4.89 -0.44
C PHE A 146 1.87 5.02 1.03
N THR A 147 2.61 5.89 1.70
CA THR A 147 2.33 6.23 3.08
C THR A 147 1.89 7.68 3.13
N PHE A 148 0.79 7.97 3.80
CA PHE A 148 0.35 9.34 4.04
C PHE A 148 0.47 9.63 5.53
N GLU A 149 1.13 10.74 5.84
CA GLU A 149 1.14 11.30 7.19
C GLU A 149 -0.11 12.15 7.36
N LEU A 150 -0.74 12.03 8.53
CA LEU A 150 -1.95 12.75 8.90
C LEU A 150 -1.62 13.83 9.95
N ALA A 151 -2.21 15.01 9.77
CA ALA A 151 -2.21 16.08 10.76
C ALA A 151 -3.63 16.36 11.23
N GLN A 152 -3.81 16.82 12.47
CA GLN A 152 -5.10 17.33 12.91
C GLN A 152 -5.50 18.53 12.05
N THR A 153 -6.78 18.59 11.71
CA THR A 153 -7.35 19.82 11.16
C THR A 153 -7.47 20.78 12.33
N GLU A 154 -6.66 21.85 12.34
CA GLU A 154 -6.78 22.89 13.37
C GLU A 154 -8.24 23.36 13.39
N SER A 155 -8.92 23.12 14.51
CA SER A 155 -10.18 23.76 14.79
C SER A 155 -9.85 25.23 14.93
N TYR A 156 -10.30 26.06 13.99
CA TYR A 156 -10.30 27.51 14.22
C TYR A 156 -10.97 27.76 15.57
N PRO A 157 -10.36 28.53 16.49
CA PRO A 157 -11.09 28.95 17.67
C PRO A 157 -12.30 29.74 17.19
N SER A 158 -13.49 29.29 17.56
CA SER A 158 -14.71 30.06 17.43
C SER A 158 -14.43 31.43 18.01
N ARG A 159 -14.42 32.47 17.16
CA ARG A 159 -14.42 33.84 17.65
C ARG A 159 -15.78 34.02 18.33
N GLU A 160 -15.75 34.03 19.66
CA GLU A 160 -16.80 34.60 20.50
C GLU A 160 -17.08 36.06 20.09
#